data_AF-A0A527ZC13-F1
#
_entry.id   AF-A0A527ZC13-F1
#
_cell.length_a   1.000
_cell.length_b   1.000
_cell.length_c   1.000
_cell.angle_alpha   90.00
_cell.angle_beta   90.00
_cell.angle_gamma   90.00
#
_symmetry.space_group_name_H-M   'P 1'
#
loop_
_entity.id
_entity.type
_entity.pdbx_description
1 polymer ?
#
loop_
_entity_poly.entity_id
_entity_poly.type
_entity_poly.pdbx_seq_one_letter_code
_entity_poly.pdbx_strand_id
1 'polypeptide(L)'
;DILDANAIDIKNGEQSELSASFMDRLKLDPARIRAMADGISEIAGLRDPVGDVIAAWDRPNGLHIERVRTPLGVVGVIYESRPNVTADAGALCLKAGNPVILRGGSDSLNSSAAIHACLVEGLKVAN
;
A
#
# COMPACT_ATOMS: atom_id res chain seq x y z
N ASP A 1 14.12 -3.21 -13.23
CA ASP A 1 12.75 -2.68 -13.39
C ASP A 1 12.45 -1.52 -12.45
N ILE A 2 12.22 -1.70 -11.14
CA ILE A 2 11.85 -0.58 -10.24
C ILE A 2 12.92 0.52 -10.18
N LEU A 3 14.20 0.17 -10.03
CA LEU A 3 15.28 1.17 -10.00
C LEU A 3 15.45 1.90 -11.33
N ASP A 4 15.27 1.20 -12.45
CA ASP A 4 15.35 1.81 -13.78
C ASP A 4 14.20 2.80 -14.00
N ALA A 5 13.00 2.45 -13.55
CA ALA A 5 11.85 3.35 -13.54
C ALA A 5 12.09 4.57 -12.62
N ASN A 6 12.70 4.37 -11.46
CA ASN A 6 13.04 5.45 -10.55
C ASN A 6 14.10 6.41 -11.12
N ALA A 7 15.06 5.91 -11.89
CA ALA A 7 16.03 6.77 -12.56
C ALA A 7 15.37 7.76 -13.54
N ILE A 8 14.29 7.34 -14.21
CA ILE A 8 13.49 8.22 -15.08
C ILE A 8 12.80 9.31 -14.25
N ASP A 9 12.15 8.93 -13.15
CA ASP A 9 11.48 9.88 -12.26
C ASP A 9 12.46 10.88 -11.64
N ILE A 10 13.64 10.42 -11.21
CA ILE A 10 14.69 11.28 -10.67
C ILE A 10 15.16 12.30 -11.69
N LYS A 11 15.43 11.87 -12.93
CA LYS A 11 15.82 12.79 -14.01
C LYS A 11 14.72 13.82 -14.30
N ASN A 12 13.45 13.38 -14.33
CA ASN A 12 12.32 14.28 -14.54
C ASN A 12 12.18 15.28 -13.37
N GLY A 13 12.43 14.83 -12.15
CA GLY A 13 12.43 15.64 -10.94
C GLY A 13 13.52 16.72 -10.96
N GLU A 14 14.73 16.37 -11.41
CA GLU A 14 15.83 17.33 -11.61
C GLU A 14 15.46 18.38 -12.68
N GLN A 15 14.89 17.96 -13.80
CA GLN A 15 14.47 18.86 -14.89
C GLN A 15 13.31 19.78 -14.48
N SER A 16 12.46 19.33 -13.56
CA SER A 16 11.32 20.08 -13.04
C SER A 16 11.66 20.88 -11.78
N GLU A 17 12.95 20.95 -11.43
CA GLU A 17 13.47 21.68 -10.26
C GLU A 17 12.76 21.32 -8.94
N LEU A 18 12.46 20.03 -8.75
CA LEU A 18 11.92 19.55 -7.48
C LEU A 18 12.89 19.89 -6.34
N SER A 19 12.33 20.31 -5.21
CA SER A 19 13.15 20.62 -4.04
C SER A 19 13.93 19.38 -3.58
N ALA A 20 15.06 19.62 -2.90
CA ALA A 20 15.89 18.54 -2.36
C ALA A 20 15.10 17.57 -1.45
N SER A 21 14.09 18.05 -0.71
CA SER A 21 13.27 17.19 0.14
C SER A 21 12.32 16.30 -0.67
N PHE A 22 11.79 16.79 -1.79
CA PHE A 22 10.99 15.99 -2.71
C PHE A 22 11.86 14.95 -3.44
N MET A 23 13.05 15.35 -3.86
CA MET A 23 14.03 14.44 -4.49
C MET A 23 14.46 13.30 -3.56
N ASP A 24 14.72 13.58 -2.28
CA ASP A 24 15.09 12.53 -1.31
C ASP A 24 13.95 11.52 -1.07
N ARG A 25 12.71 12.01 -1.00
CA ARG A 25 11.52 11.16 -0.88
C ARG A 25 11.29 10.30 -2.13
N LEU A 26 11.55 10.86 -3.31
CA LEU A 26 11.35 10.20 -4.60
C LEU A 26 12.37 9.09 -4.84
N LYS A 27 13.60 9.29 -4.37
CA LYS A 27 14.73 8.40 -4.62
C LYS A 27 14.51 7.02 -4.02
N LEU A 28 14.73 6.02 -4.85
CA LEU A 28 14.86 4.62 -4.48
C LEU A 28 16.30 4.16 -4.64
N ASP A 29 16.68 3.22 -3.80
CA ASP A 29 17.93 2.49 -3.87
C ASP A 29 17.65 1.02 -3.50
N PRO A 30 18.62 0.11 -3.67
CA PRO A 30 18.42 -1.30 -3.33
C PRO A 30 17.98 -1.55 -1.88
N ALA A 31 18.43 -0.71 -0.93
CA ALA A 31 18.08 -0.85 0.47
C ALA A 31 16.61 -0.45 0.71
N ARG A 32 16.14 0.64 0.11
CA ARG A 32 14.73 1.07 0.16
C ARG A 32 13.79 0.04 -0.49
N ILE A 33 14.21 -0.59 -1.59
CA ILE A 33 13.43 -1.67 -2.20
C ILE A 33 13.34 -2.88 -1.28
N ARG A 34 14.45 -3.28 -0.67
CA ARG A 34 14.45 -4.37 0.31
C ARG A 34 13.55 -4.02 1.50
N ALA A 35 13.63 -2.81 2.03
CA ALA A 35 12.79 -2.36 3.12
C ALA A 35 11.28 -2.41 2.78
N MET A 36 10.89 -2.05 1.54
CA MET A 36 9.50 -2.22 1.08
C MET A 36 9.07 -3.70 1.09
N ALA A 37 9.91 -4.59 0.55
CA ALA A 37 9.60 -6.02 0.50
C ALA A 37 9.51 -6.63 1.91
N ASP A 38 10.41 -6.22 2.81
CA ASP A 38 10.41 -6.61 4.22
C ASP A 38 9.12 -6.09 4.91
N GLY A 39 8.75 -4.83 4.67
CA GLY A 39 7.50 -4.24 5.19
C GLY A 39 6.25 -4.99 4.73
N ILE A 40 6.18 -5.41 3.46
CA ILE A 40 5.08 -6.26 2.97
C ILE A 40 5.07 -7.61 3.72
N SER A 41 6.24 -8.21 3.95
CA SER A 41 6.36 -9.48 4.66
C SER A 41 5.92 -9.34 6.13
N GLU A 42 6.25 -8.23 6.78
CA GLU A 42 5.77 -7.89 8.12
C GLU A 42 4.25 -7.73 8.15
N ILE A 43 3.67 -6.98 7.19
CA ILE A 43 2.22 -6.80 7.06
C ILE A 43 1.50 -8.14 6.88
N ALA A 44 2.07 -9.04 6.07
CA ALA A 44 1.53 -10.39 5.88
C ALA A 44 1.44 -11.16 7.21
N GLY A 45 2.46 -11.01 8.06
CA GLY A 45 2.54 -11.62 9.39
C GLY A 45 1.63 -11.02 10.46
N LEU A 46 0.98 -9.89 10.21
CA LEU A 46 0.01 -9.31 11.15
C LEU A 46 -1.20 -10.23 11.33
N ARG A 47 -1.86 -10.16 12.50
CA ARG A 47 -3.16 -10.82 12.70
C ARG A 47 -4.17 -10.30 11.68
N ASP A 48 -4.96 -11.19 11.10
CA ASP A 48 -6.08 -10.80 10.23
C ASP A 48 -7.14 -10.07 11.07
N PRO A 49 -7.45 -8.78 10.78
CA PRO A 49 -8.43 -8.03 11.55
C PRO A 49 -9.88 -8.30 11.10
N VAL A 50 -10.10 -8.96 9.97
CA VAL A 50 -11.43 -9.17 9.37
C VAL A 50 -12.11 -10.38 10.01
N GLY A 51 -13.36 -10.22 10.43
CA GLY A 51 -14.15 -11.29 11.05
C GLY A 51 -13.97 -11.40 12.58
N ASP A 52 -13.09 -10.60 13.19
CA ASP A 52 -12.90 -10.58 14.64
C ASP A 52 -14.16 -10.08 15.38
N VAL A 53 -14.67 -10.90 16.32
CA VAL A 53 -15.79 -10.53 17.19
C VAL A 53 -15.27 -9.61 18.32
N ILE A 54 -15.78 -8.38 18.36
CA ILE A 54 -15.42 -7.35 19.35
C ILE A 54 -16.27 -7.51 20.62
N ALA A 55 -17.54 -7.87 20.45
CA ALA A 55 -18.48 -8.07 21.54
C ALA A 55 -19.60 -9.02 21.10
N ALA A 56 -20.03 -9.91 22.01
CA ALA A 56 -21.15 -10.81 21.81
C ALA A 56 -22.00 -10.85 23.08
N TRP A 57 -23.33 -10.84 22.96
CA TRP A 57 -24.23 -10.95 24.10
C TRP A 57 -25.62 -11.47 23.70
N ASP A 58 -26.29 -12.12 24.64
CA ASP A 58 -27.66 -12.60 24.48
C ASP A 58 -28.67 -11.63 25.08
N ARG A 59 -29.85 -11.53 24.44
CA ARG A 59 -30.99 -10.74 24.91
C ARG A 59 -32.05 -11.64 25.56
N PRO A 60 -32.84 -11.12 26.52
CA PRO A 60 -33.91 -11.90 27.16
C PRO A 60 -35.00 -12.44 26.21
N ASN A 61 -35.08 -11.91 24.98
CA ASN A 61 -36.00 -12.37 23.93
C ASN A 61 -35.40 -13.46 23.02
N GLY A 62 -34.23 -14.01 23.37
CA GLY A 62 -33.57 -15.08 22.62
C GLY A 62 -32.71 -14.62 21.45
N LEU A 63 -32.51 -13.31 21.25
CA LEU A 63 -31.59 -12.81 20.23
C LEU A 63 -30.14 -12.91 20.70
N HIS A 64 -29.30 -13.53 19.87
CA HIS A 64 -27.85 -13.44 19.96
C HIS A 64 -27.35 -12.26 19.13
N ILE A 65 -26.57 -11.36 19.72
CA ILE A 65 -26.06 -10.15 19.06
C ILE A 65 -24.54 -10.16 19.10
N GLU A 66 -23.91 -9.96 17.93
CA GLU A 66 -22.46 -9.84 17.79
C GLU A 66 -22.07 -8.53 17.09
N ARG A 67 -20.94 -7.98 17.50
CA ARG A 67 -20.23 -6.88 16.81
C ARG A 67 -18.98 -7.45 16.18
N VAL A 68 -19.00 -7.63 14.86
CA VAL A 68 -17.92 -8.25 14.09
C VAL A 68 -17.18 -7.18 13.27
N ARG A 69 -15.85 -7.26 13.21
CA ARG A 69 -15.04 -6.39 12.33
C ARG A 69 -15.25 -6.76 10.87
N THR A 70 -15.57 -5.76 10.06
CA THR A 70 -15.64 -5.89 8.59
C THR A 70 -14.69 -4.90 7.94
N PRO A 71 -14.29 -5.13 6.67
CA PRO A 71 -13.59 -4.11 5.89
C PRO A 71 -14.41 -2.84 5.80
N LEU A 72 -13.73 -1.71 5.60
CA LEU A 72 -14.39 -0.42 5.36
C LEU A 72 -15.07 -0.39 3.99
N GLY A 73 -14.49 -1.09 3.01
CA GLY A 73 -14.89 -1.05 1.61
C GLY A 73 -13.72 -0.61 0.75
N VAL A 74 -13.94 0.35 -0.15
CA VAL A 74 -12.89 0.86 -1.05
C VAL A 74 -12.14 2.02 -0.40
N VAL A 75 -10.81 1.96 -0.41
CA VAL A 75 -9.94 3.01 0.14
C VAL A 75 -9.25 3.77 -1.01
N GLY A 76 -9.40 5.09 -1.04
CA GLY A 76 -8.64 5.96 -1.92
C GLY A 76 -7.41 6.51 -1.20
N VAL A 77 -6.22 6.27 -1.72
CA VAL A 77 -4.96 6.77 -1.15
C VAL A 77 -4.32 7.74 -2.13
N ILE A 78 -4.19 9.00 -1.71
CA ILE A 78 -3.55 10.07 -2.47
C ILE A 78 -2.22 10.39 -1.79
N TYR A 79 -1.12 10.34 -2.55
CA TYR A 79 0.22 10.57 -2.04
C TYR A 79 1.07 11.26 -3.11
N GLU A 80 2.16 11.89 -2.67
CA GLU A 80 3.11 12.61 -3.52
C GLU A 80 4.35 11.73 -3.79
N SER A 81 5.51 12.35 -4.00
CA SER A 81 6.88 11.85 -4.29
C SER A 81 7.42 10.75 -3.39
N ARG A 82 6.65 9.72 -3.08
CA ARG A 82 6.98 8.63 -2.17
C ARG A 82 6.50 7.34 -2.83
N PRO A 83 7.26 6.81 -3.81
CA PRO A 83 6.86 5.60 -4.51
C PRO A 83 6.70 4.40 -3.58
N ASN A 84 7.35 4.39 -2.41
CA ASN A 84 7.15 3.33 -1.41
C ASN A 84 5.72 3.25 -0.86
N VAL A 85 4.97 4.36 -0.85
CA VAL A 85 3.58 4.36 -0.39
C VAL A 85 2.70 3.47 -1.27
N THR A 86 3.05 3.28 -2.55
CA THR A 86 2.36 2.33 -3.42
C THR A 86 2.38 0.91 -2.83
N ALA A 87 3.53 0.46 -2.33
CA ALA A 87 3.70 -0.85 -1.70
C ALA A 87 3.00 -0.91 -0.34
N ASP A 88 3.31 0.02 0.56
CA ASP A 88 2.86 0.01 1.95
C ASP A 88 1.33 0.11 2.05
N ALA A 89 0.75 1.09 1.35
CA ALA A 89 -0.70 1.31 1.37
C ALA A 89 -1.45 0.19 0.64
N GLY A 90 -0.87 -0.34 -0.44
CA GLY A 90 -1.41 -1.48 -1.18
C GLY A 90 -1.53 -2.72 -0.29
N ALA A 91 -0.43 -3.08 0.39
CA ALA A 91 -0.37 -4.25 1.25
C ALA A 91 -1.28 -4.12 2.49
N LEU A 92 -1.30 -2.97 3.15
CA LEU A 92 -2.17 -2.74 4.31
C LEU A 92 -3.65 -2.80 3.95
N CYS A 93 -4.06 -2.17 2.84
CA CYS A 93 -5.45 -2.22 2.39
C CYS A 93 -5.87 -3.66 2.09
N LEU A 94 -5.03 -4.40 1.35
CA LEU A 94 -5.26 -5.80 1.04
C LEU A 94 -5.39 -6.66 2.31
N LYS A 95 -4.46 -6.51 3.27
CA LYS A 95 -4.49 -7.24 4.55
C LYS A 95 -5.75 -6.95 5.37
N ALA A 96 -6.26 -5.73 5.30
CA ALA A 96 -7.50 -5.33 5.98
C ALA A 96 -8.77 -5.63 5.16
N GLY A 97 -8.66 -6.36 4.04
CA GLY A 97 -9.79 -6.77 3.20
C GLY A 97 -10.40 -5.64 2.36
N ASN A 98 -9.65 -4.56 2.11
CA ASN A 98 -10.13 -3.40 1.35
C ASN A 98 -9.50 -3.35 -0.05
N PRO A 99 -10.30 -3.24 -1.12
CA PRO A 99 -9.79 -2.76 -2.41
C PRO A 99 -9.22 -1.35 -2.27
N VAL A 100 -8.16 -1.05 -3.02
CA VAL A 100 -7.48 0.24 -2.95
C VAL A 100 -7.37 0.90 -4.31
N ILE A 101 -7.58 2.21 -4.34
CA ILE A 101 -7.28 3.09 -5.48
C ILE A 101 -6.09 3.96 -5.09
N LEU A 102 -4.96 3.74 -5.74
CA LEU A 102 -3.70 4.46 -5.47
C LEU A 102 -3.54 5.60 -6.47
N ARG A 103 -3.53 6.84 -6.00
CA ARG A 103 -3.24 8.04 -6.80
C ARG A 103 -1.93 8.68 -6.32
N GLY A 104 -0.83 8.26 -6.94
CA GLY A 104 0.49 8.85 -6.69
C GLY A 104 0.71 10.19 -7.39
N GLY A 105 1.76 10.90 -6.98
CA GLY A 105 2.22 12.13 -7.64
C GLY A 105 2.81 11.85 -9.02
N SER A 106 2.62 12.78 -9.95
CA SER A 106 3.10 12.67 -11.35
C SER A 106 4.61 12.51 -11.46
N ASP A 107 5.32 13.01 -10.47
CA ASP A 107 6.78 12.95 -10.30
C ASP A 107 7.30 11.55 -9.92
N SER A 108 6.43 10.66 -9.42
CA SER A 108 6.76 9.27 -9.06
C SER A 108 6.03 8.24 -9.92
N LEU A 109 5.55 8.67 -11.09
CA LEU A 109 4.65 7.90 -11.95
C LEU A 109 5.28 6.58 -12.38
N ASN A 110 6.53 6.60 -12.84
CA ASN A 110 7.18 5.41 -13.38
C ASN A 110 7.48 4.40 -12.27
N SER A 111 8.00 4.88 -11.14
CA SER A 111 8.31 4.07 -9.96
C SER A 111 7.05 3.44 -9.38
N SER A 112 5.99 4.23 -9.20
CA SER A 112 4.71 3.76 -8.66
C SER A 112 4.06 2.73 -9.58
N ALA A 113 4.13 2.93 -10.90
CA ALA A 113 3.63 1.97 -11.87
C ALA A 113 4.40 0.64 -11.82
N ALA A 114 5.73 0.69 -11.70
CA ALA A 114 6.57 -0.51 -11.57
C ALA A 114 6.25 -1.29 -10.28
N ILE A 115 6.11 -0.59 -9.15
CA ILE A 115 5.74 -1.20 -7.87
C ILE A 115 4.33 -1.79 -7.92
N HIS A 116 3.37 -1.07 -8.49
CA HIS A 116 2.01 -1.54 -8.68
C HIS A 116 1.96 -2.81 -9.55
N ALA A 117 2.79 -2.90 -10.59
CA ALA A 117 2.87 -4.11 -11.42
C ALA A 117 3.28 -5.34 -10.59
N CYS A 118 4.25 -5.20 -9.68
CA CYS A 118 4.63 -6.28 -8.77
C CYS A 118 3.48 -6.69 -7.83
N LEU A 119 2.71 -5.73 -7.31
CA LEU A 119 1.53 -6.03 -6.49
C LEU A 119 0.47 -6.81 -7.30
N VAL A 120 0.20 -6.38 -8.53
CA VAL A 120 -0.76 -7.07 -9.42
C VAL A 120 -0.31 -8.48 -9.75
N GLU A 121 0.99 -8.69 -9.98
CA GLU A 121 1.55 -10.02 -10.18
C GLU A 121 1.33 -10.91 -8.95
N GLY A 122 1.65 -10.41 -7.75
CA GLY A 122 1.39 -11.14 -6.50
C GLY A 122 -0.09 -11.51 -6.33
N LEU A 123 -1.01 -10.58 -6.62
CA LEU A 123 -2.45 -10.84 -6.57
C LEU A 123 -2.89 -11.92 -7.56
N LYS A 124 -2.31 -11.96 -8.76
CA LYS A 124 -2.64 -12.99 -9.76
C LYS A 124 -2.13 -14.37 -9.37
N VAL A 125 -0.99 -14.45 -8.69
CA VAL A 125 -0.42 -15.71 -8.20
C VAL A 125 -1.21 -16.26 -7.00
N ALA A 126 -1.79 -15.39 -6.17
CA ALA A 126 -2.56 -15.78 -4.99
C ALA A 126 -4.00 -16.25 -5.30
N ASN A 127 -4.51 -15.96 -6.49
CA ASN A 127 -5.82 -16.40 -7.00
C ASN A 127 -5.69 -17.73 -7.75
#